data_AF-A0A1J5D0D6-F1
#
_entry.id   AF-A0A1J5D0D6-F1
#
_cell.length_a   1.000
_cell.length_b   1.000
_cell.length_c   1.000
_cell.angle_alpha   90.00
_cell.angle_beta   90.00
_cell.angle_gamma   90.00
#
_symmetry.space_group_name_H-M   'P 1'
#
loop_
_entity.id
_entity.type
_entity.pdbx_description
1 polymer ?
#
loop_
_entity_poly.entity_id
_entity_poly.type
_entity_poly.pdbx_seq_one_letter_code
_entity_poly.pdbx_strand_id
1 'polypeptide(L)'
;MAEPTREQIETNYKVFQEKLPDLIKSHSGKLALMHDGEVVAFFDTMADAYTAGKKIYKEDESFSIQEVINAPINLGFFSYAMS
;
A
#
# COMPACT_ATOMS: atom_id res chain seq x y z
N MET A 1 -8.80 19.40 1.48
CA MET A 1 -8.12 18.10 1.55
C MET A 1 -9.09 17.08 1.01
N ALA A 2 -8.86 16.55 -0.19
CA ALA A 2 -9.65 15.42 -0.68
C ALA A 2 -9.08 14.17 -0.01
N GLU A 3 -9.86 13.54 0.87
CA GLU A 3 -9.47 12.25 1.44
C GLU A 3 -9.56 11.17 0.34
N PRO A 4 -8.65 10.18 0.32
CA PRO A 4 -8.76 9.07 -0.62
C PRO A 4 -10.14 8.44 -0.55
N THR A 5 -10.74 8.15 -1.69
CA THR A 5 -11.99 7.40 -1.67
C THR A 5 -11.72 6.02 -1.11
N ARG A 6 -12.71 5.46 -0.40
CA ARG A 6 -12.62 4.10 0.14
C ARG A 6 -12.25 3.08 -0.95
N GLU A 7 -12.78 3.26 -2.15
CA GLU A 7 -12.51 2.41 -3.32
C GLU A 7 -11.04 2.46 -3.75
N GLN A 8 -10.39 3.64 -3.74
CA GLN A 8 -8.97 3.77 -4.04
C GLN A 8 -8.10 3.08 -2.99
N ILE A 9 -8.46 3.21 -1.71
CA ILE A 9 -7.74 2.52 -0.62
C ILE A 9 -7.87 1.00 -0.79
N GLU A 10 -9.07 0.49 -1.01
CA GLU A 10 -9.34 -0.94 -1.19
C GLU A 10 -8.63 -1.49 -2.44
N THR A 11 -8.61 -0.74 -3.54
CA THR A 11 -7.91 -1.10 -4.78
C THR A 11 -6.39 -1.18 -4.56
N ASN A 12 -5.79 -0.14 -3.99
CA ASN A 12 -4.35 -0.13 -3.68
C ASN A 12 -3.99 -1.28 -2.75
N TYR A 13 -4.79 -1.50 -1.71
CA TYR A 13 -4.55 -2.59 -0.76
C TYR A 13 -4.64 -3.96 -1.43
N LYS A 14 -5.66 -4.20 -2.26
CA LYS A 14 -5.83 -5.46 -2.98
C LYS A 14 -4.62 -5.76 -3.88
N VAL A 15 -4.20 -4.80 -4.70
CA VAL A 15 -3.06 -5.03 -5.60
C VAL A 15 -1.76 -5.23 -4.82
N PHE A 16 -1.58 -4.50 -3.71
CA PHE A 16 -0.45 -4.72 -2.82
C PHE A 16 -0.43 -6.14 -2.24
N GLN A 17 -1.58 -6.65 -1.77
CA GLN A 17 -1.71 -8.02 -1.25
C GLN A 17 -1.40 -9.08 -2.31
N GLU A 18 -1.86 -8.89 -3.54
CA GLU A 18 -1.56 -9.79 -4.66
C GLU A 18 -0.05 -9.83 -4.98
N LYS A 19 0.65 -8.70 -4.86
CA LYS A 19 2.09 -8.58 -5.12
C LYS A 19 2.96 -8.96 -3.91
N LEU A 20 2.43 -8.92 -2.70
CA LEU A 20 3.17 -9.11 -1.45
C LEU A 20 4.07 -10.37 -1.43
N PRO A 21 3.64 -11.56 -1.92
CA PRO A 21 4.48 -12.76 -1.94
C PRO A 21 5.79 -12.60 -2.74
N ASP A 22 5.82 -11.73 -3.74
CA ASP A 22 7.01 -11.44 -4.54
C ASP A 22 7.77 -10.24 -4.02
N LEU A 23 7.06 -9.21 -3.55
CA LEU A 23 7.66 -8.04 -2.92
C LEU A 23 8.48 -8.43 -1.70
N ILE A 24 8.00 -9.37 -0.89
CA ILE A 24 8.71 -9.77 0.32
C ILE A 24 10.04 -10.48 0.06
N LYS A 25 10.21 -11.10 -1.11
CA LYS A 25 11.48 -11.76 -1.47
C LYS A 25 12.60 -10.76 -1.73
N SER A 26 12.26 -9.52 -2.08
CA SER A 26 13.20 -8.52 -2.61
C SER A 26 13.19 -7.19 -1.84
N HIS A 27 12.09 -6.85 -1.19
CA HIS A 27 11.82 -5.57 -0.55
C HIS A 27 11.27 -5.71 0.87
N SER A 28 11.50 -6.87 1.53
CA SER A 28 11.09 -7.08 2.93
C SER A 28 11.59 -5.95 3.84
N GLY A 29 10.71 -5.44 4.71
CA GLY A 29 10.97 -4.33 5.63
C GLY A 29 10.97 -2.94 5.00
N LYS A 30 10.76 -2.82 3.68
CA LYS A 30 10.59 -1.53 3.01
C LYS A 30 9.13 -1.07 3.02
N LEU A 31 8.93 0.21 2.76
CA LEU A 31 7.63 0.82 2.56
C LEU A 31 7.35 1.02 1.07
N ALA A 32 6.28 0.41 0.58
CA ALA A 32 5.77 0.60 -0.77
C ALA A 32 4.84 1.82 -0.82
N LEU A 33 5.13 2.76 -1.71
CA LEU A 33 4.22 3.84 -2.08
C LEU A 33 3.30 3.33 -3.18
N MET A 34 2.00 3.40 -2.93
CA MET A 34 0.92 2.93 -3.80
C MET A 34 0.11 4.10 -4.33
N HIS A 35 -0.25 4.04 -5.61
CA HIS A 35 -1.16 5.00 -6.25
C HIS A 35 -1.90 4.31 -7.39
N ASP A 36 -3.22 4.51 -7.48
CA ASP A 36 -4.10 3.95 -8.52
C ASP A 36 -3.85 2.46 -8.84
N GLY A 37 -3.66 1.65 -7.80
CA GLY A 37 -3.46 0.21 -7.91
C GLY A 37 -2.03 -0.21 -8.27
N GLU A 38 -1.06 0.69 -8.28
CA GLU A 38 0.33 0.37 -8.66
C GLU A 38 1.33 0.67 -7.54
N VAL A 39 2.41 -0.11 -7.51
CA VAL A 39 3.56 0.17 -6.65
C VAL A 39 4.48 1.14 -7.40
N VAL A 40 4.60 2.35 -6.87
CA VAL A 40 5.32 3.45 -7.51
C VAL A 40 6.80 3.42 -7.12
N ALA A 41 7.08 3.20 -5.84
CA ALA A 41 8.43 3.20 -5.30
C ALA A 41 8.50 2.49 -3.94
N PHE A 42 9.73 2.16 -3.51
CA PHE A 42 10.02 1.61 -2.20
C PHE A 42 10.96 2.52 -1.41
N PHE A 43 10.73 2.64 -0.12
CA PHE A 43 11.49 3.48 0.80
C PHE A 43 11.88 2.72 2.05
N ASP A 44 12.94 3.18 2.71
CA ASP A 44 13.39 2.58 3.98
C ASP A 44 12.68 3.18 5.19
N THR A 45 12.08 4.38 5.07
CA THR A 45 11.41 5.07 6.19
C THR A 45 10.05 5.64 5.80
N MET A 46 9.14 5.71 6.79
CA MET A 46 7.79 6.28 6.61
C MET A 46 7.84 7.76 6.25
N ALA A 47 8.81 8.48 6.82
CA ALA A 47 9.03 9.88 6.52
C ALA A 47 9.40 10.09 5.05
N ASP A 48 10.26 9.24 4.48
CA ASP A 48 10.67 9.33 3.08
C ASP A 48 9.52 8.99 2.13
N ALA A 49 8.80 7.90 2.39
CA ALA A 49 7.64 7.50 1.61
C ALA A 49 6.55 8.58 1.59
N TYR A 50 6.26 9.16 2.76
CA TYR A 50 5.27 10.23 2.90
C TYR A 50 5.72 11.51 2.20
N THR A 51 6.98 11.92 2.40
CA THR A 51 7.54 13.11 1.75
C THR A 51 7.57 12.96 0.24
N ALA A 52 7.92 11.78 -0.26
CA ALA A 52 7.91 11.47 -1.69
C ALA A 52 6.48 11.50 -2.23
N GLY A 53 5.52 10.84 -1.57
CA GLY A 53 4.10 10.86 -1.95
C GLY A 53 3.56 12.29 -2.05
N LYS A 54 3.83 13.13 -1.04
CA LYS A 54 3.42 14.55 -1.04
C LYS A 54 4.11 15.42 -2.09
N LYS A 55 5.27 15.01 -2.60
CA LYS A 55 6.00 15.73 -3.67
C LYS A 55 5.55 15.29 -5.06
N ILE A 56 5.27 14.00 -5.23
CA ILE A 56 4.88 13.40 -6.51
C ILE A 56 3.40 13.73 -6.81
N TYR A 57 2.54 13.53 -5.82
CA TYR A 57 1.09 13.68 -5.95
C TYR A 57 0.63 15.03 -5.42
N LYS A 58 -0.19 15.72 -6.21
CA LYS A 58 -0.81 17.00 -5.84
C LYS A 58 -1.82 16.81 -4.71
N GLU A 59 -2.29 17.90 -4.10
CA GLU A 59 -3.21 17.84 -2.96
C GLU A 59 -4.54 17.12 -3.20
N ASP A 60 -4.94 16.97 -4.47
CA ASP A 60 -6.16 16.27 -4.88
C ASP A 60 -5.92 14.81 -5.28
N GLU A 61 -4.66 14.38 -5.35
CA GLU A 61 -4.27 13.02 -5.75
C GLU A 61 -3.92 12.19 -4.50
N SER A 62 -4.55 11.02 -4.40
CA SER A 62 -4.41 10.15 -3.23
C SER A 62 -3.34 9.08 -3.43
N PHE A 63 -2.55 8.84 -2.41
CA PHE A 63 -1.59 7.73 -2.35
C PHE A 63 -1.74 6.98 -1.03
N SER A 64 -1.29 5.73 -0.99
CA SER A 64 -1.18 4.96 0.25
C SER A 64 0.24 4.44 0.43
N ILE A 65 0.64 4.23 1.68
CA ILE A 65 1.94 3.68 2.03
C ILE A 65 1.69 2.38 2.76
N GLN A 66 2.32 1.29 2.32
CA GLN A 66 2.15 -0.04 2.88
C GLN A 66 3.51 -0.64 3.22
N GLU A 67 3.65 -1.24 4.39
CA GLU A 67 4.88 -1.91 4.79
C GLU A 67 4.95 -3.33 4.20
N VAL A 68 6.08 -3.66 3.58
CA VAL A 68 6.35 -4.97 3.00
C VAL A 68 6.86 -5.89 4.10
N ILE A 69 5.94 -6.38 4.93
CA ILE A 69 6.25 -7.32 6.01
C ILE A 69 5.52 -8.63 5.84
N ASN A 70 6.12 -9.71 6.37
CA ASN A 70 5.48 -11.01 6.47
C ASN A 70 4.55 -10.98 7.69
N ALA A 71 3.47 -10.20 7.61
CA ALA A 71 2.38 -10.45 8.54
C ALA A 71 1.87 -11.87 8.24
N PRO A 72 1.75 -12.75 9.24
CA PRO A 72 1.15 -14.06 9.00
C PRO A 72 -0.21 -13.80 8.36
N ILE A 73 -0.38 -14.27 7.11
CA ILE A 73 -1.66 -14.24 6.44
C ILE A 73 -2.58 -15.08 7.32
N ASN A 74 -3.33 -14.43 8.21
CA ASN A 74 -4.32 -15.12 9.02
C ASN A 74 -5.47 -15.42 8.07
N LEU A 75 -5.36 -16.57 7.40
CA LEU A 75 -6.35 -17.11 6.48
C LEU A 75 -7.74 -17.26 7.13
N GLY A 76 -7.87 -17.06 8.45
CA GLY A 76 -9.15 -16.98 9.17
C GLY A 76 -9.91 -15.65 9.01
N PHE A 77 -9.29 -14.57 8.53
CA PHE A 77 -9.97 -13.27 8.40
C PHE A 77 -10.69 -13.06 7.05
N PHE A 78 -10.36 -13.85 6.02
CA PHE A 78 -11.07 -13.83 4.74
C PHE A 78 -12.45 -14.51 4.79
N SER A 79 -12.82 -15.15 5.91
CA SER A 79 -14.12 -15.83 6.07
C SER A 79 -15.26 -14.93 6.55
N TYR A 80 -15.03 -13.66 6.89
CA TYR A 80 -16.05 -12.80 7.52
C TYR A 80 -16.51 -11.58 6.72
N ALA A 81 -16.12 -11.45 5.45
CA ALA A 81 -16.60 -10.37 4.56
C ALA A 81 -17.59 -10.88 3.49
N MET A 82 -18.38 -11.90 3.82
CA MET A 82 -19.69 -12.13 3.21
C MET A 82 -20.72 -12.36 4.32
N SER A 83 -21.39 -11.28 4.72
CA SER A 83 -22.78 -11.33 5.18
C SER A 83 -23.52 -10.15 4.58
#